data_AF-A0A9D3AX57-F1
#
_entry.id   AF-A0A9D3AX57-F1
#
_cell.length_a   1.000
_cell.length_b   1.000
_cell.length_c   1.000
_cell.angle_alpha   90.00
_cell.angle_beta   90.00
_cell.angle_gamma   90.00
#
_symmetry.space_group_name_H-M   'P 1'
#
loop_
_entity.id
_entity.type
_entity.pdbx_description
1 polymer ?
#
loop_
_entity_poly.entity_id
_entity_poly.type
_entity_poly.pdbx_seq_one_letter_code
_entity_poly.pdbx_strand_id
1 'polypeptide(L)'
;MFIKTIISLILSIFLILYCSNVHGAINQHTISMSVEQASIVQLIEQALTYEWWSEEKDYQVDLGKFYESPALEIVTDAIKQYRETDTDWYSLTFIKNCHIVYNNGNIAIVEASVIETDVTKETQTGKGVFTLHKTSEGWRIREMHYDWYTHHNHLLQEVTAL
;
A
#
# COMPACT_ATOMS: atom_id res chain seq x y z
N MET A 1 -6.92 -45.48 -47.43
CA MET A 1 -6.87 -44.05 -47.06
C MET A 1 -6.95 -43.80 -45.54
N PHE A 2 -7.46 -44.74 -44.73
CA PHE A 2 -7.64 -44.60 -43.28
C PHE A 2 -6.37 -44.65 -42.40
N ILE A 3 -5.30 -45.30 -42.87
CA ILE A 3 -4.08 -45.45 -42.04
C ILE A 3 -3.32 -44.13 -41.90
N LYS A 4 -3.33 -43.27 -42.93
CA LYS A 4 -2.65 -41.96 -42.90
C LYS A 4 -3.32 -40.98 -41.94
N THR A 5 -4.65 -41.03 -41.80
CA THR A 5 -5.39 -40.16 -40.87
C THR A 5 -5.19 -40.56 -39.41
N ILE A 6 -5.08 -41.87 -39.12
CA ILE A 6 -4.82 -42.37 -37.76
C ILE A 6 -3.42 -41.97 -37.28
N ILE A 7 -2.40 -42.10 -38.15
CA ILE A 7 -1.02 -41.71 -37.79
C ILE A 7 -0.92 -40.21 -37.51
N SER A 8 -1.59 -39.37 -38.32
CA SER A 8 -1.62 -37.92 -38.10
C SER A 8 -2.27 -37.54 -36.78
N LEU A 9 -3.34 -38.23 -36.38
CA LEU A 9 -4.06 -37.97 -35.12
C LEU A 9 -3.18 -38.32 -33.89
N ILE A 10 -2.48 -39.45 -33.94
CA ILE A 10 -1.60 -39.91 -32.85
C ILE A 10 -0.43 -38.92 -32.66
N LEU A 11 0.17 -38.45 -33.75
CA LEU A 11 1.24 -37.44 -33.69
C LEU A 11 0.76 -36.12 -33.09
N SER A 12 -0.44 -35.65 -33.43
CA SER A 12 -0.99 -34.43 -32.82
C SER A 12 -1.27 -34.56 -31.31
N ILE A 13 -1.73 -35.73 -30.85
CA ILE A 13 -1.97 -35.98 -29.42
C ILE A 13 -0.64 -36.04 -28.65
N PHE A 14 0.39 -36.68 -29.22
CA PHE A 14 1.73 -36.69 -28.62
C PHE A 14 2.36 -35.29 -28.56
N LEU A 15 2.13 -34.45 -29.57
CA LEU A 15 2.64 -33.07 -29.58
C LEU A 15 1.99 -32.21 -28.49
N ILE A 16 0.67 -32.36 -28.27
CA ILE A 16 -0.05 -31.65 -27.20
C ILE A 16 0.44 -32.11 -25.82
N LEU A 17 0.66 -33.42 -25.62
CA LEU A 17 1.19 -33.96 -24.37
C LEU A 17 2.65 -33.55 -24.09
N TYR A 18 3.45 -33.34 -25.14
CA TYR A 18 4.81 -32.80 -25.01
C TYR A 18 4.81 -31.31 -24.61
N CYS A 19 3.88 -30.51 -25.13
CA CYS A 19 3.78 -29.09 -24.77
C CYS A 19 3.31 -28.86 -23.32
N SER A 20 2.54 -29.79 -22.73
CA SER A 20 2.08 -29.66 -21.34
C SER A 20 3.19 -29.82 -20.30
N ASN A 21 4.31 -30.47 -20.64
CA ASN A 21 5.42 -30.74 -19.73
C ASN A 21 6.54 -29.68 -19.79
N VAL A 22 6.34 -28.61 -20.56
CA VAL A 22 7.22 -27.43 -20.58
C VAL A 22 6.51 -26.24 -19.93
N HIS A 23 5.90 -26.46 -18.76
CA HIS A 23 5.88 -25.38 -17.76
C HIS A 23 7.25 -25.39 -17.09
N GLY A 24 8.21 -24.82 -17.82
CA GLY A 24 9.48 -24.44 -17.25
C GLY A 24 9.21 -23.65 -15.99
N ALA A 25 9.91 -24.02 -14.93
CA ALA A 25 10.05 -23.25 -13.71
C ALA A 25 10.53 -21.84 -14.08
N ILE A 26 9.59 -20.95 -14.39
CA ILE A 26 9.79 -19.53 -14.23
C ILE A 26 9.81 -19.37 -12.72
N ASN A 27 11.02 -19.31 -12.16
CA ASN A 27 11.25 -18.73 -10.85
C ASN A 27 10.78 -17.28 -10.92
N GLN A 28 9.47 -17.05 -10.83
CA GLN A 28 9.00 -15.84 -10.22
C GLN A 28 9.52 -15.95 -8.80
N HIS A 29 10.52 -15.14 -8.49
CA HIS A 29 10.81 -14.75 -7.13
C HIS A 29 9.63 -13.88 -6.67
N THR A 30 8.42 -14.45 -6.64
CA THR A 30 7.29 -13.91 -5.93
C THR A 30 7.76 -13.99 -4.49
N ILE A 31 8.20 -12.86 -3.95
CA ILE A 31 8.33 -12.68 -2.52
C ILE A 31 6.95 -13.04 -2.01
N SER A 32 6.79 -14.27 -1.51
CA SER A 32 5.57 -14.71 -0.87
C SER A 32 5.50 -13.88 0.40
N MET A 33 4.84 -12.74 0.29
CA MET A 33 4.63 -11.83 1.40
C MET A 33 3.91 -12.65 2.46
N SER A 34 4.49 -12.71 3.67
CA SER A 34 3.90 -13.50 4.73
C SER A 34 2.54 -12.90 5.08
N VAL A 35 1.61 -13.73 5.61
CA VAL A 35 0.30 -13.26 6.08
C VAL A 35 0.43 -12.08 7.06
N GLU A 36 1.49 -12.07 7.86
CA GLU A 36 1.81 -10.99 8.78
C GLU A 36 2.28 -9.72 8.09
N GLN A 37 3.12 -9.83 7.05
CA GLN A 37 3.52 -8.66 6.26
C GLN A 37 2.32 -8.08 5.51
N ALA A 38 1.45 -8.94 4.96
CA ALA A 38 0.23 -8.52 4.29
C ALA A 38 -0.70 -7.72 5.22
N SER A 39 -0.86 -8.15 6.47
CA SER A 39 -1.71 -7.44 7.43
C SER A 39 -1.13 -6.09 7.87
N ILE A 40 0.20 -5.97 7.98
CA ILE A 40 0.87 -4.69 8.23
C ILE A 40 0.67 -3.71 7.06
N VAL A 41 0.89 -4.18 5.82
CA VAL A 41 0.71 -3.34 4.63
C VAL A 41 -0.75 -2.89 4.49
N GLN A 42 -1.70 -3.83 4.66
CA GLN A 42 -3.13 -3.53 4.59
C GLN A 42 -3.56 -2.52 5.66
N LEU A 43 -3.03 -2.63 6.88
CA LEU A 43 -3.29 -1.67 7.95
C LEU A 43 -2.85 -0.27 7.56
N ILE A 44 -1.63 -0.11 7.02
CA ILE A 44 -1.13 1.19 6.57
C ILE A 44 -1.99 1.75 5.43
N GLU A 45 -2.35 0.92 4.44
CA GLU A 45 -3.27 1.32 3.37
C GLU A 45 -4.60 1.83 3.92
N GLN A 46 -5.27 1.03 4.74
CA GLN A 46 -6.57 1.40 5.31
C GLN A 46 -6.50 2.64 6.18
N ALA A 47 -5.44 2.80 6.98
CA ALA A 47 -5.28 3.92 7.89
C ALA A 47 -5.06 5.25 7.16
N LEU A 48 -4.32 5.24 6.05
CA LEU A 48 -3.98 6.45 5.29
C LEU A 48 -5.06 6.83 4.28
N THR A 49 -5.79 5.85 3.74
CA THR A 49 -6.86 6.10 2.77
C THR A 49 -8.25 6.11 3.41
N TYR A 50 -8.35 6.22 4.75
CA TYR A 50 -9.62 6.33 5.44
C TYR A 50 -10.20 7.74 5.22
N GLU A 51 -11.39 7.82 4.61
CA GLU A 51 -12.00 9.10 4.20
C GLU A 51 -13.25 9.46 5.04
N TRP A 52 -13.80 8.52 5.82
CA TRP A 52 -15.08 8.69 6.51
C TRP A 52 -15.01 9.56 7.78
N TRP A 53 -13.81 10.01 8.15
CA TRP A 53 -13.56 10.83 9.33
C TRP A 53 -14.18 12.24 9.27
N SER A 54 -14.65 12.70 8.12
CA SER A 54 -15.28 14.02 7.98
C SER A 54 -16.76 14.02 8.37
N GLU A 55 -17.48 12.90 8.13
CA GLU A 55 -18.94 12.81 8.27
C GLU A 55 -19.40 11.96 9.47
N GLU A 56 -18.62 10.95 9.89
CA GLU A 56 -19.07 9.99 10.89
C GLU A 56 -19.03 10.55 12.32
N LYS A 57 -20.07 10.28 13.12
CA LYS A 57 -20.11 10.72 14.53
C LYS A 57 -19.09 9.97 15.40
N ASP A 58 -18.89 8.68 15.12
CA ASP A 58 -18.10 7.78 15.95
C ASP A 58 -16.72 7.47 15.34
N TYR A 59 -16.19 8.37 14.50
CA TYR A 59 -14.91 8.21 13.78
C TYR A 59 -13.73 7.82 14.68
N GLN A 60 -13.75 8.23 15.96
CA GLN A 60 -12.72 7.89 16.94
C GLN A 60 -12.62 6.38 17.21
N VAL A 61 -13.77 5.69 17.22
CA VAL A 61 -13.82 4.23 17.41
C VAL A 61 -13.22 3.52 16.21
N ASP A 62 -13.51 4.00 15.00
CA ASP A 62 -12.95 3.45 13.77
C ASP A 62 -11.46 3.72 13.63
N LEU A 63 -11.01 4.93 13.96
CA LEU A 63 -9.58 5.26 14.02
C LEU A 63 -8.83 4.40 15.04
N GLY A 64 -9.45 4.03 16.17
CA GLY A 64 -8.85 3.12 17.15
C GLY A 64 -8.59 1.70 16.63
N LYS A 65 -9.18 1.31 15.49
CA LYS A 65 -8.84 0.06 14.79
C LYS A 65 -7.50 0.15 14.08
N PHE A 66 -7.06 1.37 13.74
CA PHE A 66 -5.84 1.62 12.98
C PHE A 66 -4.70 2.15 13.85
N TYR A 67 -5.03 3.03 14.80
CA TYR A 67 -4.07 3.79 15.59
C TYR A 67 -4.17 3.44 17.08
N GLU A 68 -3.04 3.54 17.78
CA GLU A 68 -2.97 3.61 19.25
C GLU A 68 -2.30 4.92 19.69
N SER A 69 -2.35 5.25 20.99
CA SER A 69 -1.63 6.42 21.50
C SER A 69 -0.11 6.27 21.33
N PRO A 70 0.62 7.33 20.93
CA PRO A 70 0.14 8.72 20.77
C PRO A 70 -0.48 9.06 19.41
N ALA A 71 -0.28 8.28 18.35
CA ALA A 71 -0.77 8.64 17.01
C ALA A 71 -2.29 8.85 16.95
N LEU A 72 -3.08 8.04 17.68
CA LEU A 72 -4.54 8.18 17.71
C LEU A 72 -4.99 9.57 18.21
N GLU A 73 -4.30 10.10 19.22
CA GLU A 73 -4.60 11.42 19.80
C GLU A 73 -4.31 12.52 18.78
N ILE A 74 -3.15 12.44 18.12
CA ILE A 74 -2.75 13.41 17.09
C ILE A 74 -3.76 13.45 15.94
N VAL A 75 -4.16 12.29 15.40
CA VAL A 75 -5.13 12.21 14.29
C VAL A 75 -6.49 12.73 14.74
N THR A 76 -6.95 12.32 15.92
CA THR A 76 -8.27 12.72 16.45
C THR A 76 -8.33 14.23 16.69
N ASP A 77 -7.29 14.81 17.27
CA ASP A 77 -7.22 16.26 17.52
C ASP A 77 -7.19 17.05 16.20
N ALA A 78 -6.46 16.58 15.19
CA ALA A 78 -6.44 17.19 13.86
C ALA A 78 -7.82 17.18 13.19
N ILE A 79 -8.54 16.05 13.24
CA ILE A 79 -9.91 15.94 12.69
C ILE A 79 -10.88 16.84 13.44
N LYS A 80 -10.76 16.90 14.77
CA LYS A 80 -11.60 17.79 15.59
C LYS A 80 -11.38 19.24 15.22
N GLN A 81 -10.11 19.66 15.10
CA GLN A 81 -9.76 21.01 14.66
C GLN A 81 -10.29 21.30 13.25
N TYR A 82 -10.18 20.36 12.31
CA TYR A 82 -10.77 20.50 10.98
C TYR A 82 -12.28 20.74 11.06
N ARG A 83 -13.02 19.92 11.81
CA ARG A 83 -14.49 20.04 11.93
C ARG A 83 -14.95 21.34 12.61
N GLU A 84 -14.10 21.91 13.48
CA GLU A 84 -14.36 23.20 14.14
C GLU A 84 -13.99 24.40 13.26
N THR A 85 -13.12 24.19 12.27
CA THR A 85 -12.73 25.21 11.30
C THR A 85 -13.74 25.18 10.16
N ASP A 86 -14.45 26.28 9.90
CA ASP A 86 -15.40 26.39 8.77
C ASP A 86 -14.63 26.43 7.43
N THR A 87 -14.03 25.30 7.06
CA THR A 87 -13.18 25.11 5.89
C THR A 87 -13.54 23.82 5.17
N ASP A 88 -13.44 23.87 3.84
CA ASP A 88 -13.50 22.74 2.94
C ASP A 88 -12.11 22.23 2.53
N TRP A 89 -11.05 22.67 3.22
CA TRP A 89 -9.68 22.32 2.88
C TRP A 89 -9.29 20.93 3.39
N TYR A 90 -9.47 19.91 2.54
CA TYR A 90 -9.05 18.52 2.81
C TYR A 90 -8.17 17.97 1.67
N SER A 91 -7.50 16.86 1.95
CA SER A 91 -6.71 16.11 0.97
C SER A 91 -7.17 14.65 0.89
N LEU A 92 -6.98 14.07 -0.30
CA LEU A 92 -7.05 12.63 -0.53
C LEU A 92 -5.64 12.07 -0.54
N THR A 93 -5.44 10.98 0.19
CA THR A 93 -4.14 10.34 0.36
C THR A 93 -4.10 9.02 -0.38
N PHE A 94 -3.04 8.80 -1.15
CA PHE A 94 -2.80 7.57 -1.90
C PHE A 94 -1.43 6.99 -1.56
N ILE A 95 -1.35 5.66 -1.49
CA ILE A 95 -0.08 4.95 -1.28
C ILE A 95 0.48 4.49 -2.63
N LYS A 96 1.69 4.91 -2.96
CA LYS A 96 2.44 4.44 -4.14
C LYS A 96 3.20 3.15 -3.87
N ASN A 97 3.82 3.08 -2.71
CA ASN A 97 4.66 1.96 -2.30
C ASN A 97 4.66 1.87 -0.77
N CYS A 98 4.77 0.65 -0.24
CA CYS A 98 4.80 0.37 1.18
C CYS A 98 5.85 -0.72 1.43
N HIS A 99 6.84 -0.42 2.26
CA HIS A 99 7.97 -1.29 2.52
C HIS A 99 8.21 -1.44 4.03
N ILE A 100 8.20 -2.69 4.51
CA ILE A 100 8.49 -3.02 5.90
C ILE A 100 10.02 -3.03 6.07
N VAL A 101 10.57 -2.01 6.72
CA VAL A 101 12.03 -1.89 6.94
C VAL A 101 12.50 -2.71 8.14
N TYR A 102 11.61 -2.99 9.09
CA TYR A 102 11.90 -3.78 10.29
C TYR A 102 10.64 -4.48 10.78
N ASN A 103 10.77 -5.73 11.23
CA ASN A 103 9.72 -6.47 11.92
C ASN A 103 10.32 -7.56 12.82
N ASN A 104 9.98 -7.54 14.11
CA ASN A 104 10.38 -8.58 15.08
C ASN A 104 9.21 -9.40 15.64
N GLY A 105 8.03 -9.30 15.02
CA GLY A 105 6.80 -9.97 15.44
C GLY A 105 6.00 -9.25 16.52
N ASN A 106 6.55 -8.20 17.15
CA ASN A 106 5.85 -7.34 18.12
C ASN A 106 5.86 -5.86 17.72
N ILE A 107 6.92 -5.44 17.02
CA ILE A 107 7.13 -4.09 16.51
C ILE A 107 7.47 -4.21 15.03
N ALA A 108 6.87 -3.34 14.22
CA ALA A 108 7.22 -3.16 12.82
C ALA A 108 7.47 -1.69 12.52
N ILE A 109 8.41 -1.43 11.62
CA ILE A 109 8.63 -0.08 11.06
C ILE A 109 8.36 -0.18 9.57
N VAL A 110 7.51 0.73 9.08
CA VAL A 110 7.07 0.77 7.69
C VAL A 110 7.42 2.13 7.11
N GLU A 111 7.93 2.09 5.90
CA GLU A 111 8.12 3.25 5.05
C GLU A 111 7.12 3.20 3.89
N ALA A 112 6.32 4.26 3.74
CA ALA A 112 5.38 4.38 2.62
C ALA A 112 5.70 5.62 1.78
N SER A 113 5.65 5.47 0.45
CA SER A 113 5.61 6.60 -0.47
C SER A 113 4.16 7.06 -0.62
N VAL A 114 3.89 8.32 -0.28
CA VAL A 114 2.54 8.86 -0.17
C VAL A 114 2.36 9.97 -1.21
N ILE A 115 1.18 10.01 -1.82
CA ILE A 115 0.72 11.15 -2.62
C ILE A 115 -0.47 11.75 -1.90
N GLU A 116 -0.47 13.07 -1.75
CA GLU A 116 -1.67 13.79 -1.35
C GLU A 116 -2.15 14.66 -2.50
N THR A 117 -3.46 14.72 -2.68
CA THR A 117 -4.14 15.61 -3.64
C THR A 117 -5.14 16.46 -2.88
N ASP A 118 -5.00 17.78 -2.93
CA ASP A 118 -5.93 18.69 -2.26
C ASP A 118 -7.15 19.06 -3.13
N VAL A 119 -8.05 19.88 -2.57
CA VAL A 119 -9.25 20.37 -3.28
C VAL A 119 -8.95 21.20 -4.53
N THR A 120 -7.75 21.76 -4.67
CA THR A 120 -7.30 22.49 -5.86
C THR A 120 -6.75 21.56 -6.94
N LYS A 121 -6.64 20.26 -6.64
CA LYS A 121 -5.99 19.22 -7.44
C LYS A 121 -4.47 19.37 -7.53
N GLU A 122 -3.89 20.19 -6.66
CA GLU A 122 -2.45 20.18 -6.49
C GLU A 122 -2.04 18.89 -5.79
N THR A 123 -0.98 18.29 -6.29
CA THR A 123 -0.47 17.02 -5.78
C THR A 123 0.89 17.21 -5.14
N GLN A 124 1.05 16.72 -3.92
CA GLN A 124 2.36 16.60 -3.29
C GLN A 124 2.72 15.13 -3.10
N THR A 125 4.01 14.83 -3.19
CA THR A 125 4.53 13.49 -2.88
C THR A 125 5.44 13.61 -1.67
N GLY A 126 5.32 12.64 -0.78
CA GLY A 126 6.15 12.55 0.42
C GLY A 126 6.44 11.11 0.79
N LYS A 127 7.11 10.99 1.92
CA LYS A 127 7.44 9.72 2.55
C LYS A 127 6.86 9.71 3.96
N GLY A 128 6.07 8.70 4.27
CA GLY A 128 5.60 8.40 5.61
C GLY A 128 6.48 7.32 6.25
N VAL A 129 6.86 7.52 7.51
CA VAL A 129 7.49 6.50 8.35
C VAL A 129 6.56 6.21 9.52
N PHE A 130 6.24 4.93 9.71
CA PHE A 130 5.27 4.46 10.69
C PHE A 130 5.91 3.44 11.62
N THR A 131 5.75 3.64 12.92
CA THR A 131 6.06 2.62 13.94
C THR A 131 4.76 1.95 14.36
N LEU A 132 4.71 0.62 14.22
CA LEU A 132 3.54 -0.18 14.56
C LEU A 132 3.86 -1.13 15.69
N HIS A 133 2.86 -1.35 16.55
CA HIS A 133 2.90 -2.33 17.62
C HIS A 133 1.82 -3.39 17.43
N LYS A 134 2.15 -4.63 17.80
CA LYS A 134 1.22 -5.74 17.81
C LYS A 134 0.50 -5.80 19.14
N THR A 135 -0.82 -5.64 19.09
CA THR A 135 -1.72 -5.76 20.25
C THR A 135 -2.44 -7.11 20.22
N SER A 136 -3.24 -7.41 21.24
CA SER A 136 -4.14 -8.58 21.24
C SER A 136 -5.17 -8.56 20.11
N GLU A 137 -5.48 -7.37 19.57
CA GLU A 137 -6.46 -7.16 18.51
C GLU A 137 -5.82 -6.92 17.13
N GLY A 138 -4.51 -7.16 17.01
CA GLY A 138 -3.74 -6.96 15.79
C GLY A 138 -2.81 -5.74 15.85
N TRP A 139 -2.24 -5.41 14.70
CA TRP A 139 -1.32 -4.28 14.57
C TRP A 139 -2.04 -2.94 14.74
N ARG A 140 -1.36 -1.97 15.34
CA ARG A 140 -1.79 -0.57 15.48
C ARG A 140 -0.62 0.36 15.19
N ILE A 141 -0.88 1.49 14.55
CA ILE A 141 0.08 2.56 14.32
C ILE A 141 0.22 3.36 15.61
N ARG A 142 1.42 3.42 16.14
CA ARG A 142 1.74 4.16 17.37
C ARG A 142 2.38 5.50 17.09
N GLU A 143 3.26 5.54 16.09
CA GLU A 143 3.99 6.75 15.70
C GLU A 143 3.94 6.91 14.18
N MET A 144 3.90 8.16 13.74
CA MET A 144 3.88 8.53 12.33
C MET A 144 4.70 9.80 12.12
N HIS A 145 5.48 9.82 11.04
CA HIS A 145 6.26 10.97 10.61
C HIS A 145 6.18 11.11 9.10
N TYR A 146 6.03 12.34 8.60
CA TYR A 146 5.93 12.62 7.18
C TYR A 146 6.99 13.62 6.75
N ASP A 147 7.73 13.26 5.70
CA ASP A 147 8.65 14.12 4.99
C ASP A 147 8.08 14.43 3.60
N TRP A 148 7.67 15.68 3.39
CA TRP A 148 7.12 16.14 2.11
C TRP A 148 8.22 16.69 1.20
N TYR A 149 8.24 16.22 -0.05
CA TYR A 149 9.17 16.77 -1.03
C TYR A 149 8.60 18.06 -1.62
N THR A 150 9.20 19.20 -1.28
CA THR A 150 8.86 20.46 -1.95
C THR A 150 9.18 20.31 -3.44
N HIS A 151 8.21 20.61 -4.31
CA HIS A 151 8.40 20.65 -5.76
C HIS A 151 9.32 21.81 -6.17
N HIS A 152 10.62 21.70 -5.90
CA HIS A 152 11.65 22.51 -6.55
C HIS A 152 12.16 21.72 -7.77
N ASN A 153 11.53 21.95 -8.92
CA ASN A 153 12.03 21.68 -10.28
C ASN A 153 12.85 20.39 -10.48
N HIS A 154 12.20 19.22 -10.58
CA HIS A 154 12.84 17.99 -11.09
C HIS A 154 12.79 17.89 -12.65
N LEU A 155 12.44 18.97 -13.36
CA LEU A 155 12.38 18.98 -14.83
C LEU A 155 13.65 19.51 -15.52
N LEU A 156 14.75 19.77 -14.79
CA LEU A 156 15.97 20.35 -15.39
C LEU A 156 17.29 19.59 -15.17
N GLN A 157 17.30 18.39 -14.59
CA GLN A 157 18.57 17.63 -14.41
C GLN A 157 18.76 16.39 -15.28
N GLU A 158 17.74 15.89 -15.99
CA GLU A 158 17.91 14.69 -16.84
C GLU A 158 18.05 14.97 -18.35
N VAL A 159 18.14 16.22 -18.80
CA VAL A 159 18.29 16.56 -20.25
C VAL A 159 19.58 17.35 -20.58
N THR A 160 20.56 17.40 -19.67
CA THR A 160 21.89 17.99 -19.99
C THR A 160 23.09 17.09 -19.68
N ALA A 161 22.85 15.79 -19.47
CA ALA A 161 23.92 14.81 -19.30
C ALA A 161 23.78 13.63 -20.28
N LEU A 162 23.69 13.93 -21.59
CA LEU A 162 24.03 13.02 -22.69
C LEU A 162 24.74 13.79 -23.79
#